data_AF-A0A924SLI7-F1
#
_entry.id   AF-A0A924SLI7-F1
#
_cell.length_a   1.000
_cell.length_b   1.000
_cell.length_c   1.000
_cell.angle_alpha   90.00
_cell.angle_beta   90.00
_cell.angle_gamma   90.00
#
_symmetry.space_group_name_H-M   'P 1'
#
loop_
_entity.id
_entity.type
_entity.pdbx_description
1 polymer ?
#
loop_
_entity_poly.entity_id
_entity_poly.type
_entity_poly.pdbx_seq_one_letter_code
_entity_poly.pdbx_strand_id
1 'polypeptide(L)' 'GVDHGHGNAVLLLGGGLVGGTVHGRWPTLVDSALDDGDLAGTTDYRDVLAEVLVKRLGLAPAQLSTIFPGLAPSSPGAFA' A
#
# COMPACT_ATOMS: atom_id res chain seq x y z
N GLY A 1 -2.97 -28.08 -5.49
CA GLY A 1 -3.66 -26.79 -5.66
C GLY A 1 -2.61 -25.74 -5.94
N VAL A 2 -2.91 -24.77 -6.80
CA VAL A 2 -2.06 -23.59 -6.99
C VAL A 2 -2.18 -22.74 -5.74
N ASP A 3 -1.28 -23.00 -4.79
CA ASP A 3 -1.06 -22.16 -3.63
C ASP A 3 -0.72 -20.74 -4.14
N HIS A 4 -1.66 -19.83 -3.95
CA HIS A 4 -1.49 -18.40 -4.22
C HIS A 4 -1.04 -17.77 -2.91
N GLY A 5 0.26 -17.62 -2.73
CA GLY A 5 0.76 -16.85 -1.61
C GLY A 5 0.27 -15.40 -1.68
N HIS A 6 -0.15 -14.83 -0.55
CA HIS A 6 -0.69 -13.47 -0.44
C HIS A 6 0.35 -12.53 0.17
N GLY A 7 1.48 -12.33 -0.52
CA GLY A 7 2.53 -11.41 -0.08
C GLY A 7 3.02 -10.51 -1.22
N ASN A 8 2.68 -9.23 -1.18
CA ASN A 8 3.23 -8.23 -2.10
C ASN A 8 3.97 -7.11 -1.35
N ALA A 9 5.09 -6.66 -1.92
CA ALA A 9 5.80 -5.47 -1.47
C ALA A 9 5.72 -4.39 -2.56
N VAL A 10 5.58 -3.13 -2.16
CA VAL A 10 5.61 -1.98 -3.08
C VAL A 10 6.88 -1.18 -2.82
N LEU A 11 7.71 -1.02 -3.85
CA LEU A 11 8.89 -0.15 -3.83
C LEU A 11 8.55 1.17 -4.53
N LEU A 12 8.66 2.29 -3.81
CA LEU A 12 8.48 3.64 -4.35
C LEU A 12 9.83 4.33 -4.54
N LEU A 13 10.04 4.93 -5.72
CA LEU A 13 11.27 5.62 -6.09
C LEU A 13 10.94 6.97 -6.74
N GLY A 14 11.62 8.03 -6.32
CA GLY A 14 11.44 9.38 -6.88
C GLY A 14 11.62 10.49 -5.84
N GLY A 15 11.74 11.73 -6.31
CA GLY A 15 11.82 12.90 -5.41
C GLY A 15 10.48 13.17 -4.72
N GLY A 16 10.48 13.80 -3.53
CA GLY A 16 9.27 14.14 -2.76
C GLY A 16 8.65 12.99 -1.97
N LEU A 17 9.29 11.82 -1.97
CA LEU A 17 8.97 10.72 -1.06
C LEU A 17 9.52 11.01 0.34
N VAL A 18 8.79 10.58 1.36
CA VAL A 18 9.32 10.34 2.70
C VAL A 18 10.10 9.01 2.63
N GLY A 19 11.31 9.08 2.08
CA GLY A 19 12.16 7.92 1.81
C GLY A 19 12.92 7.40 3.04
N GLY A 20 13.60 6.26 2.86
CA GLY A 20 14.46 5.67 3.91
C GLY A 20 13.70 5.00 5.06
N THR A 21 12.40 4.79 4.90
CA THR A 21 11.53 4.15 5.89
C THR A 21 10.63 3.10 5.25
N VAL A 22 10.17 2.14 6.05
CA VAL A 22 9.10 1.22 5.68
C VAL A 22 7.79 1.87 6.09
N HIS A 23 6.92 2.11 5.11
CA HIS A 23 5.56 2.61 5.34
C HIS A 23 4.60 1.47 5.66
N GLY A 24 3.58 1.76 6.46
CA GLY A 24 2.63 0.74 6.95
C GLY A 24 3.12 0.00 8.19
N ARG A 25 2.57 -1.20 8.43
CA ARG A 25 2.86 -2.01 9.62
C ARG A 25 3.72 -3.20 9.22
N TRP A 26 4.87 -3.38 9.85
CA TRP A 26 5.66 -4.61 9.71
C TRP A 26 5.13 -5.68 10.68
N PRO A 27 4.56 -6.80 10.20
CA PRO A 27 4.01 -7.83 11.08
C PRO A 27 5.07 -8.76 11.69
N THR A 28 6.36 -8.61 11.33
CA THR A 28 7.48 -9.51 11.65
C THR A 28 7.42 -10.86 10.93
N LEU A 29 8.41 -11.72 11.17
CA LEU A 29 8.52 -13.07 10.57
C LEU A 29 8.31 -14.19 11.60
N VAL A 30 7.72 -13.88 12.76
CA VAL A 30 7.40 -14.93 13.75
C VAL A 30 6.17 -15.70 13.28
N ASP A 31 6.16 -17.02 13.47
CA ASP A 31 5.10 -17.91 12.95
C ASP A 31 3.67 -17.47 13.34
N SER A 32 3.49 -16.92 14.55
CA SER A 32 2.19 -16.45 15.02
C SER A 32 1.68 -15.17 14.33
N ALA A 33 2.52 -14.50 13.54
CA ALA A 33 2.19 -13.30 12.79
C ALA A 33 2.08 -13.54 11.28
N LEU A 34 2.31 -14.78 10.84
CA LEU A 34 2.14 -15.18 9.44
C LEU A 34 0.69 -15.54 9.17
N ASP A 35 0.24 -15.29 7.95
CA ASP A 35 -1.06 -15.68 7.42
C ASP A 35 -0.86 -16.91 6.54
N ASP A 36 -1.24 -18.10 7.02
CA ASP A 36 -0.98 -19.39 6.37
C ASP A 36 0.49 -19.62 5.94
N GLY A 37 1.44 -19.04 6.68
CA GLY A 37 2.88 -19.15 6.40
C GLY A 37 3.45 -18.00 5.55
N ASP A 38 2.60 -17.10 5.06
CA ASP A 38 2.98 -15.89 4.34
C ASP A 38 3.10 -14.67 5.26
N LEU A 39 3.83 -13.66 4.80
CA LEU A 39 3.84 -12.35 5.44
C LEU A 39 2.45 -11.73 5.36
N ALA A 40 1.86 -11.40 6.51
CA ALA A 40 0.52 -10.82 6.55
C ALA A 40 0.42 -9.52 5.74
N GLY A 41 -0.59 -9.44 4.87
CA GLY A 41 -0.92 -8.22 4.13
C GLY A 41 -1.48 -7.14 5.06
N THR A 42 -0.71 -6.08 5.31
CA THR A 42 -1.11 -5.01 6.23
C THR A 42 -1.60 -3.73 5.56
N THR A 43 -1.43 -3.64 4.24
CA THR A 43 -1.65 -2.42 3.47
C THR A 43 -2.36 -2.76 2.17
N ASP A 44 -3.49 -2.12 1.91
CA ASP A 44 -4.14 -2.23 0.62
C ASP A 44 -3.28 -1.51 -0.43
N TYR A 45 -2.85 -2.21 -1.48
CA TYR A 45 -2.01 -1.59 -2.50
C TYR A 45 -2.72 -0.42 -3.21
N ARG A 46 -4.06 -0.40 -3.21
CA ARG A 46 -4.86 0.69 -3.77
C ARG A 46 -4.66 1.99 -3.01
N ASP A 47 -4.38 1.92 -1.71
CA ASP A 47 -4.05 3.10 -0.91
C ASP A 47 -2.74 3.75 -1.37
N VAL A 48 -1.73 2.93 -1.69
CA VAL A 48 -0.46 3.41 -2.24
C VAL A 48 -0.68 4.09 -3.58
N LEU A 49 -1.44 3.46 -4.48
CA LEU A 49 -1.75 4.02 -5.79
C LEU A 49 -2.60 5.30 -5.67
N ALA A 50 -3.60 5.31 -4.79
CA ALA A 50 -4.44 6.48 -4.53
C ALA A 50 -3.61 7.68 -4.08
N GLU A 51 -2.64 7.47 -3.18
CA GLU A 51 -1.75 8.53 -2.75
C GLU A 51 -0.88 9.06 -3.90
N VAL A 52 -0.31 8.17 -4.74
CA VAL A 52 0.45 8.57 -5.94
C VAL A 52 -0.41 9.42 -6.87
N LEU A 53 -1.65 8.99 -7.16
CA LEU A 53 -2.56 9.69 -8.06
C LEU A 53 -2.84 11.12 -7.57
N VAL A 54 -3.11 11.30 -6.28
CA VAL A 54 -3.41 12.61 -5.71
C VAL A 54 -2.15 13.47 -5.61
N LYS A 55 -1.09 12.93 -4.99
CA LYS A 55 0.11 13.72 -4.64
C LYS A 55 1.01 14.00 -5.84
N ARG A 56 1.00 13.13 -6.87
CA ARG A 56 1.95 13.20 -7.99
C ARG A 56 1.31 13.47 -9.33
N LEU A 57 0.09 13.00 -9.54
CA LEU A 57 -0.62 13.20 -10.81
C LEU A 57 -1.70 14.29 -10.73
N GLY A 58 -1.87 14.91 -9.56
CA GLY A 58 -2.73 16.09 -9.39
C GLY A 58 -4.22 15.78 -9.42
N LEU A 59 -4.62 14.54 -9.16
CA LEU A 59 -6.04 14.19 -9.06
C LEU A 59 -6.65 14.78 -7.78
N ALA A 60 -7.86 15.32 -7.89
CA ALA A 60 -8.64 15.66 -6.72
C ALA A 60 -9.08 14.37 -6.00
N PRO A 61 -9.08 14.32 -4.66
CA PRO A 61 -9.49 13.12 -3.91
C PRO A 61 -10.88 12.57 -4.30
N ALA A 62 -11.81 13.45 -4.68
CA ALA A 62 -13.14 13.07 -5.15
C ALA A 62 -13.14 12.22 -6.43
N GLN A 63 -12.07 12.27 -7.24
CA GLN A 63 -11.93 11.48 -8.47
C GLN A 63 -11.49 10.04 -8.20
N LEU A 64 -11.00 9.73 -6.98
CA LEU A 64 -10.53 8.39 -6.64
C LEU A 64 -11.66 7.35 -6.67
N SER A 65 -12.90 7.74 -6.36
CA SER A 65 -14.05 6.82 -6.37
C SER A 65 -14.40 6.31 -7.77
N THR A 66 -14.03 7.03 -8.82
CA THR A 66 -14.17 6.59 -10.22
C THR A 66 -13.12 5.55 -10.59
N ILE A 67 -11.90 5.66 -10.03
CA ILE A 67 -10.76 4.78 -10.34
C ILE A 67 -10.79 3.53 -9.45
N PHE A 68 -11.11 3.71 -8.18
CA PHE A 68 -11.23 2.66 -7.17
C PHE A 68 -12.63 2.69 -6.53
N PRO A 69 -13.66 2.17 -7.21
CA PRO A 69 -15.01 2.12 -6.67
C PRO A 69 -15.06 1.35 -5.34
N GLY A 70 -15.70 1.96 -4.33
CA GLY A 70 -15.87 1.36 -3.00
C GLY A 70 -14.63 1.41 -2.10
N LEU A 71 -13.52 1.98 -2.56
CA LEU A 71 -12.36 2.23 -1.70
C LEU A 71 -12.65 3.42 -0.76
N ALA A 72 -12.37 3.25 0.52
CA ALA A 72 -12.20 4.35 1.46
C ALA A 72 -10.69 4.54 1.69
N PRO A 73 -10.02 5.46 0.98
CA PRO A 73 -8.57 5.50 0.94
C PRO A 73 -7.96 5.87 2.29
N SER A 74 -6.91 5.14 2.69
CA SER A 74 -6.10 5.42 3.87
C SER A 74 -4.67 5.72 3.43
N SER A 75 -4.21 6.97 3.55
CA SER A 75 -2.90 7.38 3.03
C SER A 75 -1.75 6.63 3.75
N PRO A 76 -0.86 5.93 3.03
CA PRO A 76 0.35 5.34 3.62
C PRO A 76 1.36 6.38 4.15
N GLY A 77 1.27 7.64 3.72
CA GLY A 77 2.19 8.72 4.11
C GLY A 77 3.51 8.68 3.35
N ALA A 78 3.51 8.12 2.14
CA ALA A 78 4.68 7.94 1.32
C ALA A 78 5.24 9.25 0.75
N PHE A 79 4.40 10.28 0.58
CA PHE A 79 4.77 11.60 0.07
C PHE A 79 4.60 12.71 1.12
N ALA A 80 5.45 13.73 1.03
CA ALA A 80 5.35 14.94 1.86
C ALA A 80 4.11 15.81 1.55
#